data_AF-A0A8E0VK07-F1
#
_entry.id   AF-A0A8E0VK07-F1
#
_cell.length_a   1.000
_cell.length_b   1.000
_cell.length_c   1.000
_cell.angle_alpha   90.00
_cell.angle_beta   90.00
_cell.angle_gamma   90.00
#
_symmetry.space_group_name_H-M   'P 1'
#
loop_
_entity.id
_entity.type
_entity.pdbx_description
1 polymer ?
#
loop_
_entity_poly.entity_id
_entity_poly.type
_entity_poly.pdbx_seq_one_letter_code
_entity_poly.pdbx_strand_id
1 'polypeptide(L)'
;MIQGLNPVEYDEYGMERWYNYHSYISKLNMQAVNSAQTNSDEFVKEYFIANNKISLLVHDLIALELWQNKVFRHLKEQQEEPSSTFPTYTVLYHELIVANLLETLTFHVDAMEALHDSAVDLADWCCRSLCYLVTTFPTEDSKSEYLRIKDEIEGDSNLKDLQRQQLVISFDKSMKAISIVRHLIDHSLSPNSVLPLGVGRRLLETNDVTLLLCQLIEQSPWYALGENKGTGQRCRLFWHESGMWIPVEQMTSSVGKTEGQIWLSLFQILLANQSSLRYDCSATHRRAALLRLRSHLTEEKLDVIPVLADLRRFLEHLSMTPNPTSYNGGSGMAGVCLIELIPEIRDGLGRRYAKKWKQLATEFFNRTESERGKQAARRAATQWTETFSVDHLDKLFSNSDDGALVQTTPYGGPTRCVMCGEPASKRCSKCRSEWYCRRECQVKHWPKHKKSCELMSEAIETEQSVPK
;
A
#
# COMPACT_ATOMS: atom_id res chain seq x y z
N MET A 1 6.41 21.82 -9.51
CA MET A 1 5.72 21.16 -8.36
C MET A 1 6.72 20.53 -7.40
N ILE A 2 7.55 19.57 -7.85
CA ILE A 2 8.45 18.80 -6.98
C ILE A 2 9.49 19.66 -6.23
N GLN A 3 10.09 20.67 -6.89
CA GLN A 3 11.08 21.56 -6.28
C GLN A 3 10.56 22.28 -5.02
N GLY A 4 9.26 22.57 -4.95
CA GLY A 4 8.62 23.27 -3.83
C GLY A 4 8.13 22.36 -2.70
N LEU A 5 8.28 21.04 -2.83
CA LEU A 5 7.82 20.10 -1.80
C LEU A 5 8.71 20.19 -0.56
N ASN A 6 8.07 20.40 0.59
CA ASN A 6 8.71 20.43 1.90
C ASN A 6 7.86 19.63 2.90
N PRO A 7 8.48 19.04 3.95
CA PRO A 7 7.73 18.34 4.98
C PRO A 7 6.62 19.23 5.55
N VAL A 8 5.42 18.66 5.71
CA VAL A 8 4.30 19.32 6.38
C VAL A 8 4.26 18.82 7.83
N GLU A 9 4.24 19.74 8.77
CA GLU A 9 4.22 19.40 10.19
C GLU A 9 2.80 19.00 10.66
N TYR A 10 2.71 18.23 11.74
CA TYR A 10 1.42 17.74 12.26
C TYR A 10 0.45 18.84 12.71
N ASP A 11 0.96 20.05 13.00
CA ASP A 11 0.15 21.22 13.32
C ASP A 11 -0.59 21.78 12.10
N GLU A 12 -0.12 21.48 10.89
CA GLU A 12 -0.72 21.91 9.62
C GLU A 12 -1.66 20.85 9.01
N TYR A 13 -1.71 19.65 9.59
CA TYR A 13 -2.61 18.58 9.12
C TYR A 13 -4.08 19.01 9.27
N GLY A 14 -4.88 18.73 8.23
CA GLY A 14 -6.30 19.12 8.17
C GLY A 14 -6.54 20.59 7.81
N MET A 15 -5.51 21.30 7.34
CA MET A 15 -5.59 22.69 6.89
C MET A 15 -5.23 22.85 5.42
N GLU A 16 -5.41 24.05 4.88
CA GLU A 16 -5.23 24.37 3.45
C GLU A 16 -3.85 23.97 2.89
N ARG A 17 -2.76 24.20 3.64
CA ARG A 17 -1.42 23.76 3.22
C ARG A 17 -1.34 22.24 3.09
N TRP A 18 -1.89 21.49 4.04
CA TRP A 18 -1.94 20.03 3.99
C TRP A 18 -2.76 19.53 2.80
N TYR A 19 -3.94 20.10 2.55
CA TYR A 19 -4.78 19.70 1.42
C TYR A 19 -4.11 19.99 0.07
N ASN A 20 -3.43 21.12 -0.06
CA ASN A 20 -2.64 21.43 -1.26
C ASN A 20 -1.46 20.46 -1.44
N TYR A 21 -0.76 20.14 -0.36
CA TYR A 21 0.33 19.16 -0.37
C TYR A 21 -0.17 17.77 -0.80
N HIS A 22 -1.26 17.31 -0.19
CA HIS A 22 -1.94 16.07 -0.56
C HIS A 22 -2.28 16.06 -2.04
N SER A 23 -2.95 17.10 -2.55
CA SER A 23 -3.32 17.23 -3.96
C SER A 23 -2.12 17.13 -4.91
N TYR A 24 -0.98 17.75 -4.55
CA TYR A 24 0.24 17.69 -5.35
C TYR A 24 0.83 16.29 -5.42
N ILE A 25 0.99 15.59 -4.29
CA ILE A 25 1.50 14.22 -4.27
C ILE A 25 0.54 13.27 -5.00
N SER A 26 -0.78 13.44 -4.84
CA SER A 26 -1.79 12.65 -5.55
C SER A 26 -1.66 12.77 -7.07
N LYS A 27 -1.45 13.97 -7.59
CA LYS A 27 -1.22 14.22 -9.03
C LYS A 27 0.08 13.58 -9.52
N LEU A 28 1.15 13.69 -8.73
CA LEU A 28 2.45 13.09 -9.06
C LEU A 28 2.37 11.57 -9.09
N ASN A 29 1.70 10.96 -8.12
CA ASN A 29 1.43 9.52 -8.09
C ASN A 29 0.66 9.08 -9.34
N MET A 30 -0.42 9.78 -9.66
CA MET A 30 -1.23 9.47 -10.83
C MET A 30 -0.42 9.53 -12.13
N GLN A 31 0.41 10.56 -12.30
CA GLN A 31 1.29 10.69 -13.46
C GLN A 31 2.36 9.58 -13.48
N ALA A 32 2.99 9.26 -12.34
CA ALA A 32 4.03 8.23 -12.28
C ALA A 32 3.48 6.87 -12.67
N VAL A 33 2.30 6.50 -12.15
CA VAL A 33 1.68 5.22 -12.51
C VAL A 33 1.27 5.18 -13.98
N ASN A 34 0.72 6.28 -14.51
CA ASN A 34 0.38 6.35 -15.93
C ASN A 34 1.63 6.20 -16.81
N SER A 35 2.74 6.85 -16.46
CA SER A 35 4.02 6.70 -17.14
C SER A 35 4.49 5.25 -17.17
N ALA A 36 4.45 4.56 -16.01
CA ALA A 36 4.82 3.16 -15.91
C ALA A 36 3.90 2.22 -16.72
N GLN A 37 2.60 2.48 -16.77
CA GLN A 37 1.65 1.65 -17.53
C GLN A 37 1.77 1.82 -19.05
N THR A 38 2.03 3.04 -19.48
CA THR A 38 2.20 3.36 -20.91
C THR A 38 3.61 3.09 -21.42
N ASN A 39 4.53 2.67 -20.54
CA ASN A 39 5.98 2.58 -20.82
C ASN A 39 6.52 3.88 -21.45
N SER A 40 6.04 5.03 -20.97
CA SER A 40 6.50 6.35 -21.40
C SER A 40 7.59 6.90 -20.47
N ASP A 41 8.12 8.06 -20.81
CA ASP A 41 9.20 8.70 -20.06
C ASP A 41 8.82 8.95 -18.58
N GLU A 42 9.71 8.52 -17.69
CA GLU A 42 9.56 8.52 -16.23
C GLU A 42 9.90 9.89 -15.61
N PHE A 43 9.33 10.97 -16.14
CA PHE A 43 9.69 12.34 -15.71
C PHE A 43 9.50 12.57 -14.21
N VAL A 44 8.46 12.00 -13.60
CA VAL A 44 8.19 12.16 -12.16
C VAL A 44 9.39 11.65 -11.35
N LYS A 45 9.88 10.45 -11.67
CA LYS A 45 11.08 9.86 -11.06
C LYS A 45 12.29 10.76 -11.24
N GLU A 46 12.58 11.18 -12.47
CA GLU A 46 13.72 12.05 -12.78
C GLU A 46 13.70 13.35 -11.97
N TYR A 47 12.53 13.99 -11.85
CA TYR A 47 12.40 15.22 -11.05
C TYR A 47 12.55 14.96 -9.55
N PHE A 48 12.08 13.83 -9.02
CA PHE A 48 12.29 13.50 -7.61
C PHE A 48 13.77 13.26 -7.29
N ILE A 49 14.49 12.59 -8.19
CA ILE A 49 15.93 12.35 -8.07
C ILE A 49 16.70 13.69 -8.18
N ALA A 50 16.47 14.46 -9.25
CA ALA A 50 17.17 15.72 -9.50
C ALA A 50 17.00 16.77 -8.39
N ASN A 51 15.89 16.70 -7.62
CA ASN A 51 15.62 17.61 -6.50
C ASN A 51 15.93 17.00 -5.12
N ASN A 52 16.50 15.79 -5.04
CA ASN A 52 16.77 15.06 -3.79
C ASN A 52 15.53 14.94 -2.89
N LYS A 53 14.38 14.57 -3.48
CA LYS A 53 13.07 14.49 -2.79
C LYS A 53 12.59 13.06 -2.56
N ILE A 54 13.36 12.03 -2.91
CA ILE A 54 12.98 10.63 -2.62
C ILE A 54 12.92 10.38 -1.11
N SER A 55 13.92 10.83 -0.35
CA SER A 55 13.95 10.71 1.12
C SER A 55 12.83 11.50 1.82
N LEU A 56 12.30 12.55 1.19
CA LEU A 56 11.11 13.26 1.67
C LEU A 56 9.87 12.36 1.65
N LEU A 57 9.71 11.53 0.62
CA LEU A 57 8.58 10.59 0.56
C LEU A 57 8.68 9.54 1.68
N VAL A 58 9.89 9.06 1.97
CA VAL A 58 10.11 8.16 3.12
C VAL A 58 9.78 8.88 4.43
N HIS A 59 10.23 10.13 4.60
CA HIS A 59 9.88 10.93 5.77
C HIS A 59 8.37 11.05 5.96
N ASP A 60 7.64 11.40 4.90
CA ASP A 60 6.18 11.52 4.94
C ASP A 60 5.52 10.19 5.29
N LEU A 61 5.98 9.08 4.68
CA LEU A 61 5.47 7.74 4.96
C LEU A 61 5.57 7.39 6.46
N ILE A 62 6.75 7.63 7.05
CA ILE A 62 6.98 7.37 8.48
C ILE A 62 6.18 8.34 9.37
N ALA A 63 6.08 9.60 8.98
CA ALA A 63 5.29 10.59 9.70
C ALA A 63 3.80 10.21 9.73
N LEU A 64 3.26 9.71 8.62
CA LEU A 64 1.86 9.26 8.53
C LEU A 64 1.62 7.99 9.33
N GLU A 65 2.55 7.02 9.26
CA GLU A 65 2.49 5.79 10.08
C GLU A 65 2.46 6.14 11.60
N LEU A 66 3.32 7.07 12.04
CA LEU A 66 3.35 7.53 13.42
C LEU A 66 2.07 8.29 13.80
N TRP A 67 1.57 9.16 12.92
CA TRP A 67 0.33 9.88 13.14
C TRP A 67 -0.85 8.93 13.30
N GLN A 68 -0.96 7.90 12.45
CA GLN A 68 -2.00 6.89 12.54
C GLN A 68 -1.91 6.10 13.86
N ASN A 69 -0.71 5.65 14.23
CA ASN A 69 -0.48 4.83 15.42
C ASN A 69 -0.61 5.59 16.74
N LYS A 70 -0.29 6.89 16.74
CA LYS A 70 -0.28 7.72 17.94
C LYS A 70 -1.44 8.69 17.97
N VAL A 71 -1.65 9.52 16.96
CA VAL A 71 -2.69 10.57 16.98
C VAL A 71 -4.08 9.97 16.72
N PHE A 72 -4.27 9.27 15.60
CA PHE A 72 -5.58 8.69 15.27
C PHE A 72 -6.04 7.65 16.30
N ARG A 73 -5.11 6.90 16.89
CA ARG A 73 -5.41 6.01 18.03
C ARG A 73 -6.07 6.75 19.19
N HIS A 74 -5.56 7.91 19.60
CA HIS A 74 -6.17 8.69 20.69
C HIS A 74 -7.56 9.22 20.29
N LEU A 75 -7.74 9.66 19.03
CA LEU A 75 -9.06 10.09 18.54
C LEU A 75 -10.10 8.95 18.66
N LYS A 76 -9.71 7.71 18.33
CA LYS A 76 -10.57 6.53 18.52
C LYS A 76 -10.87 6.24 20.00
N GLU A 77 -9.86 6.35 20.86
CA GLU A 77 -9.99 6.10 22.30
C GLU A 77 -10.91 7.13 22.99
N GLN A 78 -10.93 8.38 22.51
CA GLN A 78 -11.79 9.44 23.04
C GLN A 78 -13.25 9.33 22.57
N GLN A 79 -13.52 8.54 21.52
CA GLN A 79 -14.84 8.42 20.88
C GLN A 79 -15.47 9.78 20.51
N GLU A 80 -14.64 10.76 20.14
CA GLU A 80 -15.11 12.06 19.65
C GLU A 80 -15.64 11.91 18.22
N GLU A 81 -16.93 12.18 18.01
CA GLU A 81 -17.58 12.07 16.71
C GLU A 81 -17.26 13.30 15.84
N PRO A 82 -16.53 13.14 14.72
CA PRO A 82 -16.19 14.26 13.85
C PRO A 82 -17.39 14.67 12.99
N SER A 83 -17.46 15.94 12.60
CA SER A 83 -18.53 16.45 11.72
C SER A 83 -18.45 15.91 10.29
N SER A 84 -17.25 15.50 9.86
CA SER A 84 -16.99 14.91 8.55
C SER A 84 -15.82 13.94 8.64
N THR A 85 -15.86 12.88 7.84
CA THR A 85 -14.74 11.95 7.68
C THR A 85 -13.57 12.57 6.91
N PHE A 86 -13.85 13.56 6.05
CA PHE A 86 -12.90 14.05 5.06
C PHE A 86 -11.52 14.47 5.62
N PRO A 87 -11.40 15.31 6.67
CA PRO A 87 -10.09 15.76 7.14
C PRO A 87 -9.19 14.61 7.61
N THR A 88 -9.75 13.68 8.37
CA THR A 88 -9.03 12.51 8.89
C THR A 88 -8.75 11.51 7.77
N TYR A 89 -9.73 11.26 6.90
CA TYR A 89 -9.58 10.39 5.74
C TYR A 89 -8.43 10.84 4.83
N THR A 90 -8.32 12.13 4.53
CA THR A 90 -7.22 12.65 3.69
C THR A 90 -5.84 12.34 4.30
N VAL A 91 -5.70 12.40 5.62
CA VAL A 91 -4.44 12.03 6.29
C VAL A 91 -4.15 10.54 6.16
N LEU A 92 -5.14 9.69 6.45
CA LEU A 92 -5.00 8.23 6.33
C LEU A 92 -4.69 7.83 4.88
N TYR A 93 -5.43 8.37 3.92
CA TYR A 93 -5.32 8.03 2.51
C TYR A 93 -4.01 8.53 1.90
N HIS A 94 -3.44 9.63 2.38
CA HIS A 94 -2.14 10.11 1.91
C HIS A 94 -1.03 9.09 2.12
N GLU A 95 -1.07 8.29 3.19
CA GLU A 95 -0.08 7.23 3.43
C GLU A 95 -0.08 6.20 2.29
N LEU A 96 -1.26 5.81 1.80
CA LEU A 96 -1.40 4.91 0.67
C LEU A 96 -0.85 5.52 -0.62
N ILE A 97 -1.11 6.81 -0.87
CA ILE A 97 -0.60 7.50 -2.06
C ILE A 97 0.91 7.56 -2.04
N VAL A 98 1.52 7.89 -0.90
CA VAL A 98 2.98 7.93 -0.75
C VAL A 98 3.58 6.53 -0.91
N ALA A 99 2.96 5.50 -0.33
CA ALA A 99 3.39 4.11 -0.50
C ALA A 99 3.31 3.65 -1.97
N ASN A 100 2.25 4.01 -2.69
CA ASN A 100 2.10 3.67 -4.10
C ASN A 100 3.10 4.43 -4.99
N LEU A 101 3.32 5.72 -4.71
CA LEU A 101 4.33 6.50 -5.43
C LEU A 101 5.73 5.91 -5.19
N LEU A 102 6.06 5.57 -3.95
CA LEU A 102 7.31 4.88 -3.64
C LEU A 102 7.40 3.53 -4.34
N GLU A 103 6.34 2.71 -4.36
CA GLU A 103 6.33 1.46 -5.14
C GLU A 103 6.71 1.68 -6.61
N THR A 104 6.12 2.69 -7.27
CA THR A 104 6.42 3.01 -8.67
C THR A 104 7.86 3.50 -8.85
N LEU A 105 8.31 4.45 -8.01
CA LEU A 105 9.65 5.03 -8.13
C LEU A 105 10.75 4.01 -7.82
N THR A 106 10.57 3.23 -6.76
CA THR A 106 11.55 2.27 -6.25
C THR A 106 11.79 1.05 -7.15
N PHE A 107 10.97 0.87 -8.17
CA PHE A 107 11.24 -0.09 -9.24
C PHE A 107 12.55 0.22 -9.99
N HIS A 108 12.96 1.49 -10.01
CA HIS A 108 14.14 1.96 -10.74
C HIS A 108 15.38 2.02 -9.83
N VAL A 109 16.53 1.61 -10.38
CA VAL A 109 17.79 1.48 -9.63
C VAL A 109 18.34 2.83 -9.14
N ASP A 110 18.19 3.86 -9.94
CA ASP A 110 18.60 5.24 -9.64
C ASP A 110 17.76 5.87 -8.50
N ALA A 111 16.46 5.57 -8.46
CA ALA A 111 15.60 5.95 -7.34
C ALA A 111 15.96 5.19 -6.05
N MET A 112 16.37 3.92 -6.17
CA MET A 112 16.90 3.13 -5.06
C MET A 112 18.20 3.71 -4.49
N GLU A 113 19.13 4.11 -5.35
CA GLU A 113 20.38 4.78 -4.94
C GLU A 113 20.09 6.11 -4.20
N ALA A 114 19.11 6.88 -4.68
CA ALA A 114 18.69 8.16 -4.09
C ALA A 114 17.99 8.05 -2.72
N LEU A 115 17.68 6.83 -2.24
CA LEU A 115 17.15 6.63 -0.88
C LEU A 115 18.21 6.89 0.19
N HIS A 116 19.49 6.64 -0.10
CA HIS A 116 20.59 6.73 0.87
C HIS A 116 20.21 6.03 2.21
N ASP A 117 20.46 6.67 3.35
CA ASP A 117 20.18 6.11 4.68
C ASP A 117 18.69 5.96 4.99
N SER A 118 17.81 6.70 4.30
CA SER A 118 16.35 6.59 4.47
C SER A 118 15.80 5.23 4.02
N ALA A 119 16.57 4.44 3.27
CA ALA A 119 16.23 3.06 2.93
C ALA A 119 16.02 2.17 4.17
N VAL A 120 16.69 2.48 5.30
CA VAL A 120 16.55 1.75 6.56
C VAL A 120 15.15 1.96 7.15
N ASP A 121 14.70 3.22 7.24
CA ASP A 121 13.35 3.56 7.68
C ASP A 121 12.28 2.94 6.76
N LEU A 122 12.51 2.93 5.44
CA LEU A 122 11.62 2.31 4.47
C LEU A 122 11.51 0.79 4.68
N ALA A 123 12.64 0.08 4.84
CA ALA A 123 12.68 -1.35 5.11
C ALA A 123 11.89 -1.70 6.38
N ASP A 124 12.10 -0.92 7.44
CA ASP A 124 11.42 -1.06 8.71
C ASP A 124 9.90 -0.80 8.61
N TRP A 125 9.47 0.21 7.85
CA TRP A 125 8.06 0.47 7.56
C TRP A 125 7.44 -0.70 6.80
N CYS A 126 8.13 -1.21 5.78
CA CYS A 126 7.64 -2.34 5.01
C CYS A 126 7.44 -3.58 5.89
N CYS A 127 8.42 -3.93 6.73
CA CYS A 127 8.30 -5.07 7.63
C CYS A 127 7.12 -4.92 8.60
N ARG A 128 6.86 -3.72 9.14
CA ARG A 128 5.66 -3.47 9.98
C ARG A 128 4.36 -3.63 9.19
N SER A 129 4.32 -3.16 7.95
CA SER A 129 3.17 -3.32 7.05
C SER A 129 2.92 -4.79 6.70
N LEU A 130 3.96 -5.58 6.44
CA LEU A 130 3.83 -7.03 6.22
C LEU A 130 3.38 -7.76 7.49
N CYS A 131 3.92 -7.38 8.66
CA CYS A 131 3.45 -7.90 9.94
C CYS A 131 1.95 -7.63 10.13
N TYR A 132 1.46 -6.43 9.78
CA TYR A 132 0.03 -6.12 9.83
C TYR A 132 -0.81 -7.11 9.00
N LEU A 133 -0.37 -7.47 7.80
CA LEU A 133 -1.06 -8.48 6.99
C LEU A 133 -1.09 -9.84 7.71
N VAL A 134 0.07 -10.26 8.23
CA VAL A 134 0.22 -11.56 8.89
C VAL A 134 -0.63 -11.69 10.15
N THR A 135 -0.72 -10.62 10.94
CA THR A 135 -1.45 -10.61 12.20
C THR A 135 -2.95 -10.40 12.02
N THR A 136 -3.36 -9.66 10.99
CA THR A 136 -4.76 -9.27 10.80
C THR A 136 -5.54 -10.29 9.96
N PHE A 137 -4.86 -11.00 9.06
CA PHE A 137 -5.49 -11.95 8.12
C PHE A 137 -4.99 -13.40 8.26
N PRO A 138 -4.97 -13.99 9.48
CA PRO A 138 -4.41 -15.33 9.68
C PRO A 138 -5.30 -16.46 9.16
N THR A 139 -6.61 -16.25 8.98
CA THR A 139 -7.60 -17.27 8.63
C THR A 139 -8.56 -16.81 7.53
N GLU A 140 -9.19 -17.74 6.81
CA GLU A 140 -10.22 -17.39 5.81
C GLU A 140 -11.41 -16.61 6.40
N ASP A 141 -11.77 -16.85 7.66
CA ASP A 141 -12.85 -16.11 8.34
C ASP A 141 -12.49 -14.63 8.48
N SER A 142 -11.26 -14.32 8.93
CA SER A 142 -10.78 -12.94 9.07
C SER A 142 -10.76 -12.18 7.75
N LYS A 143 -10.45 -12.87 6.64
CA LYS A 143 -10.44 -12.29 5.30
C LYS A 143 -11.86 -12.06 4.75
N SER A 144 -12.74 -13.02 4.98
CA SER A 144 -14.15 -12.92 4.58
C SER A 144 -14.85 -11.77 5.33
N GLU A 145 -14.55 -11.64 6.63
CA GLU A 145 -15.02 -10.53 7.46
C GLU A 145 -14.51 -9.18 6.95
N TYR A 146 -13.22 -9.09 6.59
CA TYR A 146 -12.66 -7.89 5.98
C TYR A 146 -13.37 -7.48 4.68
N LEU A 147 -13.68 -8.44 3.79
CA LEU A 147 -14.42 -8.14 2.57
C LEU A 147 -15.82 -7.59 2.87
N ARG A 148 -16.49 -8.13 3.90
CA ARG A 148 -17.79 -7.62 4.35
C ARG A 148 -17.67 -6.18 4.85
N ILE A 149 -16.74 -5.92 5.77
CA ILE A 149 -16.50 -4.58 6.33
C ILE A 149 -16.06 -3.58 5.25
N LYS A 150 -15.25 -4.01 4.28
CA LYS A 150 -14.83 -3.17 3.15
C LYS A 150 -16.02 -2.66 2.34
N ASP A 151 -17.01 -3.53 2.11
CA ASP A 151 -18.20 -3.25 1.30
C ASP A 151 -19.36 -2.65 2.11
N GLU A 152 -19.28 -2.63 3.44
CA GLU A 152 -20.25 -1.96 4.31
C GLU A 152 -20.18 -0.43 4.09
N ILE A 153 -21.35 0.17 3.84
CA ILE A 153 -21.52 1.63 3.77
C ILE A 153 -22.22 2.03 5.09
N GLU A 154 -21.42 2.29 6.12
CA GLU A 154 -21.93 2.73 7.42
C GLU A 154 -22.28 4.22 7.37
N GLY A 155 -23.57 4.55 7.27
CA GLY A 155 -24.06 5.93 7.30
C GLY A 155 -24.32 6.48 8.70
N ASP A 156 -24.14 5.66 9.75
CA ASP A 156 -24.62 5.99 11.10
C ASP A 156 -23.60 6.74 11.98
N SER A 157 -22.29 6.64 11.67
CA SER A 157 -21.22 7.35 12.40
C SER A 157 -20.00 7.56 11.51
N ASN A 158 -19.54 8.80 11.45
CA ASN A 158 -18.30 9.20 10.78
C ASN A 158 -17.09 8.54 11.45
N LEU A 159 -17.08 8.37 12.77
CA LEU A 159 -15.97 7.72 13.46
C LEU A 159 -15.85 6.24 13.08
N LYS A 160 -16.98 5.52 12.97
CA LYS A 160 -16.96 4.12 12.52
C LYS A 160 -16.55 3.99 11.05
N ASP A 161 -17.05 4.87 10.17
CA ASP A 161 -16.62 4.89 8.77
C ASP A 161 -15.10 5.19 8.66
N LEU A 162 -14.54 6.07 9.49
CA LEU A 162 -13.08 6.29 9.56
C LEU A 162 -12.30 5.05 10.01
N GLN A 163 -12.84 4.23 10.91
CA GLN A 163 -12.21 2.97 11.32
C GLN A 163 -12.23 1.94 10.18
N ARG A 164 -13.37 1.84 9.47
CA ARG A 164 -13.50 1.03 8.27
C ARG A 164 -12.53 1.47 7.17
N GLN A 165 -12.46 2.77 6.89
CA GLN A 165 -11.51 3.35 5.95
C GLN A 165 -10.07 3.08 6.35
N GLN A 166 -9.71 3.21 7.64
CA GLN A 166 -8.40 2.83 8.15
C GLN A 166 -8.08 1.36 7.84
N LEU A 167 -9.01 0.43 8.05
CA LEU A 167 -8.81 -1.00 7.79
C LEU A 167 -8.49 -1.25 6.32
N VAL A 168 -9.29 -0.67 5.40
CA VAL A 168 -9.11 -0.80 3.94
C VAL A 168 -7.79 -0.19 3.50
N ILE A 169 -7.49 1.04 3.91
CA ILE A 169 -6.23 1.73 3.58
C ILE A 169 -5.02 0.95 4.11
N SER A 170 -5.12 0.38 5.31
CA SER A 170 -4.02 -0.35 5.93
C SER A 170 -3.75 -1.68 5.21
N PHE A 171 -4.78 -2.36 4.72
CA PHE A 171 -4.61 -3.52 3.85
C PHE A 171 -3.91 -3.10 2.56
N ASP A 172 -4.45 -2.11 1.87
CA ASP A 172 -3.99 -1.64 0.57
C ASP A 172 -2.53 -1.14 0.59
N LYS A 173 -2.13 -0.34 1.58
CA LYS A 173 -0.73 0.12 1.71
C LYS A 173 0.23 -1.04 2.00
N SER A 174 -0.24 -2.06 2.73
CA SER A 174 0.56 -3.24 3.04
C SER A 174 0.73 -4.15 1.84
N MET A 175 -0.25 -4.18 0.93
CA MET A 175 -0.07 -4.83 -0.38
C MET A 175 1.05 -4.16 -1.18
N LYS A 176 1.20 -2.83 -1.10
CA LYS A 176 2.30 -2.09 -1.76
C LYS A 176 3.66 -2.34 -1.13
N ALA A 177 3.70 -2.57 0.19
CA ALA A 177 4.92 -2.92 0.88
C ALA A 177 5.57 -4.21 0.34
N ILE A 178 4.79 -5.16 -0.21
CA ILE A 178 5.32 -6.41 -0.79
C ILE A 178 6.25 -6.11 -1.97
N SER A 179 5.83 -5.25 -2.90
CA SER A 179 6.64 -4.84 -4.05
C SER A 179 7.88 -4.06 -3.60
N ILE A 180 7.72 -3.12 -2.67
CA ILE A 180 8.86 -2.32 -2.15
C ILE A 180 9.89 -3.21 -1.47
N VAL A 181 9.46 -4.20 -0.67
CA VAL A 181 10.37 -5.19 -0.05
C VAL A 181 11.14 -5.96 -1.10
N ARG A 182 10.49 -6.38 -2.18
CA ARG A 182 11.20 -7.03 -3.28
C ARG A 182 12.27 -6.10 -3.87
N HIS A 183 11.94 -4.85 -4.17
CA HIS A 183 12.92 -3.90 -4.70
C HIS A 183 14.11 -3.72 -3.75
N LEU A 184 13.85 -3.59 -2.44
CA LEU A 184 14.91 -3.50 -1.42
C LEU A 184 15.77 -4.77 -1.36
N ILE A 185 15.17 -5.96 -1.46
CA ILE A 185 15.88 -7.25 -1.50
C ILE A 185 16.76 -7.33 -2.75
N ASP A 186 16.19 -7.05 -3.93
CA ASP A 186 16.89 -7.11 -5.21
C ASP A 186 18.10 -6.15 -5.22
N HIS A 187 17.98 -4.95 -4.63
CA HIS A 187 19.05 -3.95 -4.60
C HIS A 187 19.98 -4.02 -3.37
N SER A 188 19.69 -4.88 -2.38
CA SER A 188 20.59 -5.12 -1.23
C SER A 188 21.37 -6.43 -1.31
N LEU A 189 20.88 -7.42 -2.06
CA LEU A 189 21.49 -8.76 -2.15
C LEU A 189 22.10 -9.08 -3.53
N SER A 190 22.04 -8.15 -4.48
CA SER A 190 22.66 -8.25 -5.80
C SER A 190 24.14 -7.80 -5.78
N PRO A 191 24.96 -8.23 -6.75
CA PRO A 191 26.38 -7.85 -6.81
C PRO A 191 26.61 -6.34 -6.98
N ASN A 192 25.67 -5.65 -7.65
CA ASN A 192 25.69 -4.20 -7.86
C ASN A 192 24.75 -3.52 -6.86
N SER A 193 24.84 -3.89 -5.58
CA SER A 193 24.01 -3.28 -4.55
C SER A 193 24.26 -1.77 -4.49
N VAL A 194 23.20 -0.98 -4.69
CA VAL A 194 23.22 0.49 -4.62
C VAL A 194 22.79 1.01 -3.24
N LEU A 195 22.32 0.12 -2.37
CA LEU A 195 21.82 0.45 -1.04
C LEU A 195 22.93 0.36 0.01
N PRO A 196 22.82 1.09 1.13
CA PRO A 196 23.74 0.94 2.25
C PRO A 196 23.81 -0.52 2.74
N LEU A 197 25.02 -0.99 3.06
CA LEU A 197 25.28 -2.39 3.47
C LEU A 197 24.41 -2.86 4.66
N GLY A 198 24.00 -1.93 5.52
CA GLY A 198 23.13 -2.23 6.66
C GLY A 198 21.70 -2.64 6.30
N VAL A 199 21.20 -2.29 5.11
CA VAL A 199 19.80 -2.55 4.72
C VAL A 199 19.54 -4.05 4.56
N GLY A 200 20.40 -4.77 3.83
CA GLY A 200 20.26 -6.22 3.66
C GLY A 200 20.30 -6.97 4.99
N ARG A 201 21.20 -6.54 5.90
CA ARG A 201 21.28 -7.10 7.25
C ARG A 201 20.02 -6.82 8.07
N ARG A 202 19.51 -5.59 8.03
CA ARG A 202 18.28 -5.19 8.72
C ARG A 202 17.09 -6.03 8.25
N LEU A 203 16.98 -6.28 6.94
CA LEU A 203 15.94 -7.12 6.35
C LEU A 203 16.04 -8.59 6.79
N LEU A 204 17.23 -9.20 6.74
CA LEU A 204 17.41 -10.64 6.98
C LEU A 204 17.60 -11.03 8.45
N GLU A 205 18.31 -10.21 9.22
CA GLU A 205 18.67 -10.52 10.62
C GLU A 205 17.74 -9.84 11.62
N THR A 206 17.53 -8.52 11.50
CA THR A 206 16.75 -7.76 12.49
C THR A 206 15.25 -7.96 12.32
N ASN A 207 14.73 -7.83 11.09
CA ASN A 207 13.30 -7.92 10.81
C ASN A 207 12.85 -9.33 10.38
N ASP A 208 13.79 -10.22 10.05
CA ASP A 208 13.55 -11.56 9.49
C ASP A 208 12.45 -11.59 8.42
N VAL A 209 12.65 -10.78 7.37
CA VAL A 209 11.68 -10.65 6.29
C VAL A 209 11.40 -11.98 5.59
N THR A 210 12.38 -12.90 5.56
CA THR A 210 12.22 -14.23 4.96
C THR A 210 11.10 -15.01 5.66
N LEU A 211 11.05 -15.01 7.00
CA LEU A 211 9.96 -15.64 7.74
C LEU A 211 8.61 -14.98 7.45
N LEU A 212 8.56 -13.65 7.36
CA LEU A 212 7.33 -12.93 7.01
C LEU A 212 6.83 -13.33 5.62
N LEU A 213 7.73 -13.40 4.64
CA LEU A 213 7.41 -13.84 3.28
C LEU A 213 6.90 -15.29 3.26
N CYS A 214 7.51 -16.19 4.04
CA CYS A 214 7.02 -17.57 4.17
C CYS A 214 5.58 -17.60 4.71
N GLN A 215 5.33 -16.84 5.78
CA GLN A 215 4.02 -16.78 6.42
C GLN A 215 2.95 -16.17 5.51
N LEU A 216 3.32 -15.17 4.69
CA LEU A 216 2.44 -14.57 3.69
C LEU A 216 2.05 -15.55 2.58
N ILE A 217 2.96 -16.44 2.15
CA ILE A 217 2.59 -17.51 1.19
C ILE A 217 1.57 -18.47 1.82
N GLU A 218 1.82 -18.90 3.06
CA GLU A 218 0.92 -19.82 3.77
C GLU A 218 -0.48 -19.22 3.95
N GLN A 219 -0.54 -17.97 4.41
CA GLN A 219 -1.80 -17.28 4.68
C GLN A 219 -2.46 -16.74 3.41
N SER A 220 -1.69 -16.31 2.41
CA SER A 220 -2.18 -15.73 1.15
C SER A 220 -3.28 -14.66 1.36
N PRO A 221 -2.98 -13.51 1.99
CA PRO A 221 -3.97 -12.47 2.29
C PRO A 221 -4.61 -11.81 1.06
N TRP A 222 -4.01 -11.95 -0.13
CA TRP A 222 -4.57 -11.49 -1.41
C TRP A 222 -5.65 -12.42 -2.00
N TYR A 223 -5.92 -13.57 -1.37
CA TYR A 223 -7.06 -14.43 -1.72
C TYR A 223 -8.03 -14.50 -0.56
N ALA A 224 -9.32 -14.42 -0.85
CA ALA A 224 -10.37 -14.51 0.15
C ALA A 224 -11.67 -15.07 -0.45
N LEU A 225 -12.49 -15.75 0.35
CA LEU A 225 -13.84 -16.10 -0.03
C LEU A 225 -14.78 -14.88 0.13
N GLY A 226 -15.50 -14.54 -0.92
CA GLY A 226 -16.43 -13.41 -0.92
C GLY A 226 -17.61 -13.62 -1.86
N GLU A 227 -18.44 -12.60 -2.01
CA GLU A 227 -19.52 -12.61 -3.00
C GLU A 227 -19.07 -11.92 -4.28
N ASN A 228 -19.31 -12.57 -5.42
CA ASN A 228 -19.17 -11.90 -6.71
C ASN A 228 -20.27 -10.85 -6.83
N LYS A 229 -19.90 -9.56 -6.92
CA LYS A 229 -20.85 -8.46 -6.99
C LYS A 229 -21.81 -8.58 -8.19
N GLY A 230 -21.40 -9.23 -9.28
CA GLY A 230 -22.19 -9.38 -10.51
C GLY A 230 -23.21 -10.51 -10.48
N THR A 231 -22.93 -11.59 -9.76
CA THR A 231 -23.80 -12.80 -9.72
C THR A 231 -24.41 -13.06 -8.34
N GLY A 232 -23.88 -12.46 -7.28
CA GLY A 232 -24.27 -12.73 -5.89
C GLY A 232 -23.83 -14.11 -5.38
N GLN A 233 -23.08 -14.88 -6.18
CA GLN A 233 -22.60 -16.20 -5.78
C GLN A 233 -21.32 -16.07 -4.96
N ARG A 234 -21.15 -16.96 -3.97
CA ARG A 234 -19.88 -17.09 -3.25
C ARG A 234 -18.82 -17.63 -4.20
N CYS A 235 -17.71 -16.92 -4.32
CA CYS A 235 -16.57 -17.34 -5.11
C CYS A 235 -15.26 -16.95 -4.41
N ARG A 236 -14.14 -17.45 -4.94
CA ARG A 236 -12.82 -17.02 -4.50
C ARG A 236 -12.47 -15.72 -5.20
N LEU A 237 -12.13 -14.70 -4.43
CA LEU A 237 -11.68 -13.40 -4.92
C LEU A 237 -10.16 -13.27 -4.77
N PHE A 238 -9.59 -12.48 -5.67
CA PHE A 238 -8.18 -12.13 -5.74
C PHE A 238 -8.03 -10.59 -5.72
N TRP A 239 -7.11 -10.08 -4.92
CA TRP A 239 -6.75 -8.66 -4.94
C TRP A 239 -5.89 -8.35 -6.16
N HIS A 240 -6.45 -7.59 -7.10
CA HIS A 240 -5.79 -7.16 -8.33
C HIS A 240 -4.95 -5.89 -8.09
N GLU A 241 -3.88 -5.72 -8.85
CA GLU A 241 -2.94 -4.58 -8.77
C GLU A 241 -3.60 -3.20 -8.92
N SER A 242 -4.80 -3.16 -9.50
CA SER A 242 -5.64 -1.94 -9.62
C SER A 242 -6.34 -1.55 -8.32
N GLY A 243 -6.12 -2.28 -7.21
CA GLY A 243 -6.75 -2.06 -5.90
C GLY A 243 -8.12 -2.72 -5.70
N MET A 244 -8.54 -3.56 -6.65
CA MET A 244 -9.88 -4.12 -6.69
C MET A 244 -9.85 -5.62 -6.42
N TRP A 245 -10.84 -6.12 -5.69
CA TRP A 245 -11.07 -7.55 -5.56
C TRP A 245 -11.85 -8.05 -6.78
N ILE A 246 -11.30 -9.03 -7.49
CA ILE A 246 -11.90 -9.65 -8.67
C ILE A 246 -12.03 -11.16 -8.48
N PRO A 247 -13.01 -11.83 -9.10
CA PRO A 247 -13.09 -13.29 -9.12
C PRO A 247 -11.81 -13.92 -9.68
N VAL A 248 -11.36 -15.03 -9.08
CA VAL A 248 -10.14 -15.75 -9.51
C VAL A 248 -10.26 -16.22 -10.97
N GLU A 249 -11.47 -16.47 -11.45
CA GLU A 249 -11.74 -16.85 -12.85
C GLU A 249 -11.38 -15.74 -13.85
N GLN A 250 -11.22 -14.50 -13.40
CA GLN A 250 -10.78 -13.36 -14.23
C GLN A 250 -9.26 -13.18 -14.25
N MET A 251 -8.51 -14.00 -13.52
CA MET A 251 -7.05 -13.94 -13.53
C MET A 251 -6.51 -14.45 -14.88
N THR A 252 -5.55 -13.72 -15.45
CA THR A 252 -4.88 -14.10 -16.70
C THR A 252 -3.80 -15.16 -16.52
N SER A 253 -3.32 -15.34 -15.29
CA SER A 253 -2.29 -16.31 -14.90
C SER A 253 -2.72 -17.03 -13.64
N SER A 254 -2.25 -18.27 -13.46
CA SER A 254 -2.44 -19.05 -12.23
C SER A 254 -1.76 -18.41 -11.01
N VAL A 255 -0.79 -17.51 -11.23
CA VAL A 255 -0.07 -16.78 -10.18
C VAL A 255 -0.35 -15.29 -10.25
N GLY A 256 -0.89 -14.73 -9.16
CA GLY A 256 -1.07 -13.29 -9.05
C GLY A 256 0.27 -12.56 -8.93
N LYS A 257 0.34 -11.31 -9.42
CA LYS A 257 1.56 -10.48 -9.34
C LYS A 257 2.13 -10.40 -7.92
N THR A 258 1.29 -10.17 -6.93
CA THR A 258 1.70 -10.12 -5.51
C THR A 258 2.40 -11.40 -5.05
N GLU A 259 1.80 -12.56 -5.34
CA GLU A 259 2.38 -13.84 -4.99
C GLU A 259 3.73 -14.05 -5.71
N GLY A 260 3.79 -13.67 -6.99
CA GLY A 260 5.02 -13.67 -7.78
C GLY A 260 6.13 -12.84 -7.14
N GLN A 261 5.84 -11.63 -6.65
CA GLN A 261 6.85 -10.79 -5.98
C GLN A 261 7.44 -11.49 -4.74
N ILE A 262 6.61 -12.20 -3.96
CA ILE A 262 7.06 -12.92 -2.76
C ILE A 262 7.94 -14.11 -3.15
N TRP A 263 7.52 -14.90 -4.14
CA TRP A 263 8.31 -16.02 -4.63
C TRP A 263 9.66 -15.60 -5.19
N LEU A 264 9.70 -14.52 -5.98
CA LEU A 264 10.93 -13.96 -6.51
C LEU A 264 11.83 -13.40 -5.40
N SER A 265 11.25 -12.79 -4.36
CA SER A 265 11.99 -12.34 -3.17
C SER A 265 12.64 -13.52 -2.43
N LEU A 266 11.89 -14.60 -2.22
CA LEU A 266 12.41 -15.82 -1.59
C LEU A 266 13.52 -16.47 -2.44
N PHE A 267 13.35 -16.51 -3.76
CA PHE A 267 14.38 -16.98 -4.69
C PHE A 267 15.64 -16.12 -4.60
N GLN A 268 15.49 -14.78 -4.58
CA GLN A 268 16.61 -13.85 -4.46
C GLN A 268 17.36 -14.05 -3.15
N ILE A 269 16.67 -14.19 -2.02
CA ILE A 269 17.30 -14.38 -0.71
C ILE A 269 18.05 -15.71 -0.62
N LEU A 270 17.46 -16.80 -1.11
CA LEU A 270 17.92 -18.16 -0.85
C LEU A 270 18.88 -18.71 -1.90
N LEU A 271 18.75 -18.28 -3.16
CA LEU A 271 19.45 -18.89 -4.30
C LEU A 271 20.26 -17.89 -5.13
N ALA A 272 19.69 -16.74 -5.47
CA ALA A 272 20.37 -15.75 -6.31
C ALA A 272 21.15 -14.68 -5.52
N ASN A 273 21.24 -14.84 -4.20
CA ASN A 273 22.00 -13.96 -3.33
C ASN A 273 23.50 -14.09 -3.57
N GLN A 274 24.12 -13.00 -4.03
CA GLN A 274 25.56 -12.93 -4.30
C GLN A 274 26.29 -12.07 -3.27
N SER A 275 25.59 -11.56 -2.26
CA SER A 275 26.18 -10.79 -1.17
C SER A 275 26.89 -11.70 -0.16
N SER A 276 27.66 -11.09 0.75
CA SER A 276 28.23 -11.80 1.90
C SER A 276 27.19 -12.20 2.96
N LEU A 277 25.98 -11.62 2.90
CA LEU A 277 24.91 -11.85 3.86
C LEU A 277 24.16 -13.13 3.46
N ARG A 278 24.37 -14.23 4.19
CA ARG A 278 23.65 -15.49 3.95
C ARG A 278 22.53 -15.66 4.97
N TYR A 279 21.35 -16.03 4.49
CA TYR A 279 20.24 -16.37 5.38
C TYR A 279 20.48 -17.73 6.06
N ASP A 280 20.45 -17.74 7.39
CA ASP A 280 20.66 -18.95 8.17
C ASP A 280 19.45 -19.89 8.12
N CYS A 281 19.52 -20.86 7.21
CA CYS A 281 18.52 -21.92 7.03
C CYS A 281 18.64 -23.05 8.08
N SER A 282 19.66 -23.04 8.95
CA SER A 282 19.89 -24.09 9.94
C SER A 282 19.06 -23.91 11.20
N ALA A 283 18.70 -22.66 11.53
CA ALA A 283 17.82 -22.37 12.66
C ALA A 283 16.49 -23.13 12.53
N THR A 284 16.11 -23.86 13.59
CA THR A 284 14.99 -24.83 13.54
C THR A 284 13.66 -24.20 13.11
N HIS A 285 13.34 -23.00 13.60
CA HIS A 285 12.10 -22.31 13.25
C HIS A 285 12.11 -21.79 11.80
N ARG A 286 13.24 -21.25 11.31
CA ARG A 286 13.43 -20.81 9.91
C ARG A 286 13.33 -21.99 8.95
N ARG A 287 14.03 -23.08 9.27
CA ARG A 287 13.99 -24.33 8.52
C ARG A 287 12.57 -24.88 8.42
N ALA A 288 11.84 -24.93 9.54
CA ALA A 288 10.46 -25.41 9.54
C ALA A 288 9.55 -24.56 8.65
N ALA A 289 9.68 -23.23 8.69
CA ALA A 289 8.91 -22.33 7.83
C ALA A 289 9.21 -22.53 6.34
N LEU A 290 10.48 -22.60 5.97
CA LEU A 290 10.90 -22.87 4.59
C LEU A 290 10.35 -24.20 4.07
N LEU A 291 10.39 -25.26 4.89
CA LEU A 291 9.93 -26.58 4.49
C LEU A 291 8.40 -26.67 4.29
N ARG A 292 7.61 -25.79 4.90
CA ARG A 292 6.16 -25.69 4.64
C ARG A 292 5.85 -25.13 3.26
N LEU A 293 6.74 -24.33 2.67
CA LEU A 293 6.55 -23.78 1.32
C LEU A 293 6.49 -24.84 0.21
N ARG A 294 7.02 -26.04 0.45
CA ARG A 294 7.03 -27.13 -0.55
C ARG A 294 5.64 -27.47 -1.07
N SER A 295 4.63 -27.49 -0.20
CA SER A 295 3.24 -27.77 -0.61
C SER A 295 2.62 -26.65 -1.45
N HIS A 296 3.22 -25.46 -1.45
CA HIS A 296 2.75 -24.31 -2.20
C HIS A 296 3.42 -24.17 -3.58
N LEU A 297 4.44 -24.98 -3.89
CA LEU A 297 5.15 -25.00 -5.18
C LEU A 297 4.54 -26.05 -6.12
N THR A 298 3.34 -25.76 -6.63
CA THR A 298 2.61 -26.61 -7.58
C THR A 298 3.19 -26.50 -9.00
N GLU A 299 2.99 -27.52 -9.83
CA GLU A 299 3.46 -27.50 -11.24
C GLU A 299 2.93 -26.27 -12.00
N GLU A 300 1.66 -25.90 -11.79
CA GLU A 300 1.06 -24.68 -12.38
C GLU A 300 1.83 -23.39 -12.06
N LYS A 301 2.46 -23.31 -10.88
CA LYS A 301 3.28 -22.16 -10.48
C LYS A 301 4.67 -22.23 -11.08
N LEU A 302 5.23 -23.43 -11.21
CA LEU A 302 6.52 -23.65 -11.84
C LEU A 302 6.48 -23.32 -13.33
N ASP A 303 5.37 -23.63 -14.01
CA ASP A 303 5.17 -23.29 -15.42
C ASP A 303 5.15 -21.78 -15.66
N VAL A 304 4.53 -21.01 -14.74
CA VAL A 304 4.48 -19.54 -14.82
C VAL A 304 5.79 -18.89 -14.39
N ILE A 305 6.46 -19.42 -13.37
CA ILE A 305 7.72 -18.89 -12.82
C ILE A 305 8.77 -20.02 -12.78
N PRO A 306 9.48 -20.30 -13.90
CA PRO A 306 10.37 -21.45 -14.02
C PRO A 306 11.51 -21.50 -12.99
N VAL A 307 11.99 -20.33 -12.53
CA VAL A 307 13.05 -20.24 -11.50
C VAL A 307 12.64 -20.88 -10.16
N LEU A 308 11.34 -21.08 -9.92
CA LEU A 308 10.86 -21.77 -8.73
C LEU A 308 11.13 -23.27 -8.73
N ALA A 309 11.47 -23.87 -9.87
CA ALA A 309 11.89 -25.26 -9.93
C ALA A 309 13.17 -25.48 -9.12
N ASP A 310 14.11 -24.53 -9.20
CA ASP A 310 15.35 -24.57 -8.42
C ASP A 310 15.10 -24.30 -6.94
N LEU A 311 14.15 -23.41 -6.61
CA LEU A 311 13.70 -23.20 -5.23
C LEU A 311 13.09 -24.48 -4.64
N ARG A 312 12.23 -25.18 -5.40
CA ARG A 312 11.66 -26.47 -4.97
C ARG A 312 12.76 -27.50 -4.72
N ARG A 313 13.71 -27.66 -5.65
CA ARG A 313 14.86 -28.57 -5.49
C ARG A 313 15.67 -28.25 -4.23
N PHE A 314 15.94 -26.97 -3.99
CA PHE A 314 16.62 -26.51 -2.78
C PHE A 314 15.87 -26.91 -1.51
N LEU A 315 14.55 -26.71 -1.46
CA LEU A 315 13.75 -27.09 -0.29
C LEU A 315 13.68 -28.61 -0.08
N GLU A 316 13.70 -29.41 -1.15
CA GLU A 316 13.77 -30.87 -1.02
C GLU A 316 15.14 -31.32 -0.47
N HIS A 317 16.24 -30.78 -0.99
CA HIS A 317 17.58 -31.03 -0.44
C HIS A 317 17.68 -30.59 1.02
N LEU A 318 17.11 -29.43 1.35
CA LEU A 318 17.05 -28.93 2.71
C LEU A 318 16.37 -29.98 3.59
N SER A 319 15.24 -30.55 3.17
CA SER A 319 14.49 -31.55 3.95
C SER A 319 15.27 -32.84 4.24
N MET A 320 16.12 -33.27 3.31
CA MET A 320 16.96 -34.47 3.44
C MET A 320 18.20 -34.23 4.31
N THR A 321 18.67 -32.99 4.37
CA THR A 321 19.83 -32.61 5.20
C THR A 321 19.45 -32.74 6.67
N PRO A 322 20.18 -33.51 7.49
CA PRO A 322 19.88 -33.62 8.91
C PRO A 322 19.93 -32.23 9.54
N ASN A 323 18.93 -31.90 10.36
CA ASN A 323 19.00 -30.69 11.17
C ASN A 323 20.26 -30.85 12.04
N PRO A 324 21.23 -29.93 12.02
CA PRO A 324 22.35 -30.00 12.94
C PRO A 324 21.76 -30.07 14.34
N THR A 325 21.80 -31.26 14.94
CA THR A 325 21.40 -31.44 16.33
C THR A 325 22.30 -30.50 17.13
N SER A 326 21.71 -29.71 18.02
CA SER A 326 22.43 -28.79 18.91
C SER A 326 23.50 -29.55 19.70
N TYR A 327 24.67 -29.72 19.10
CA TYR A 327 25.88 -30.21 19.73
C TYR A 327 26.86 -29.05 19.73
N ASN A 328 27.15 -28.61 20.96
CA ASN A 328 28.20 -27.68 21.37
C ASN A 328 28.00 -26.21 21.00
N GLY A 329 27.42 -25.45 21.94
CA GLY A 329 28.24 -24.78 22.96
C GLY A 329 29.31 -23.80 22.48
N GLY A 330 29.25 -23.32 21.25
CA GLY A 330 30.06 -22.22 20.75
C GLY A 330 29.11 -21.17 20.20
N SER A 331 28.85 -20.14 21.00
CA SER A 331 28.44 -18.85 20.49
C SER A 331 29.48 -18.44 19.45
N GLY A 332 29.19 -18.72 18.19
CA GLY A 332 29.85 -18.12 17.04
C GLY A 332 29.45 -16.65 16.93
N MET A 333 29.51 -15.91 18.04
CA MET A 333 29.94 -14.51 17.98
C MET A 333 31.40 -14.49 17.53
N ALA A 334 31.66 -14.97 16.31
CA ALA A 334 32.72 -14.37 15.53
C ALA A 334 32.30 -12.91 15.43
N GLY A 335 33.05 -12.03 16.09
CA GLY A 335 32.74 -10.62 16.27
C GLY A 335 32.62 -9.93 14.91
N VAL A 336 31.47 -10.06 14.28
CA VAL A 336 31.03 -9.19 13.20
C VAL A 336 30.72 -7.88 13.90
N CYS A 337 31.50 -6.86 13.60
CA CYS A 337 31.22 -5.50 14.04
C CYS A 337 29.73 -5.21 13.77
N LEU A 338 28.95 -5.06 14.83
CA LEU A 338 27.52 -4.77 14.79
C LEU A 338 27.34 -3.29 14.44
N ILE A 339 27.67 -2.92 13.21
CA ILE A 339 27.26 -1.62 12.66
C ILE A 339 25.83 -1.82 12.17
N GLU A 340 24.88 -1.54 13.05
CA GLU A 340 23.46 -1.48 12.70
C GLU A 340 23.09 -0.02 12.45
N LEU A 341 22.50 0.24 11.28
CA LEU A 341 21.96 1.56 10.96
C LEU A 341 20.68 1.79 11.76
N ILE A 342 20.54 3.00 12.30
CA ILE A 342 19.39 3.40 13.11
C ILE A 342 18.36 4.07 12.19
N PRO A 343 17.04 3.77 12.33
CA PRO A 343 15.99 4.47 11.61
C PRO A 343 15.84 5.92 12.11
N GLU A 344 16.64 6.83 11.54
CA GLU A 344 16.78 8.21 12.01
C GLU A 344 15.49 9.02 11.88
N ILE A 345 14.70 8.78 10.83
CA ILE A 345 13.47 9.52 10.58
C ILE A 345 12.46 9.17 11.67
N ARG A 346 12.21 7.88 11.90
CA ARG A 346 11.26 7.44 12.92
C ARG A 346 11.67 7.88 14.33
N ASP A 347 12.95 7.70 14.69
CA ASP A 347 13.46 8.07 16.01
C ASP A 347 13.50 9.59 16.20
N GLY A 348 13.81 10.33 15.14
CA GLY A 348 13.75 11.80 15.12
C GLY A 348 12.35 12.33 15.39
N LEU A 349 11.35 11.84 14.64
CA LEU A 349 9.94 12.20 14.84
C LEU A 349 9.43 11.76 16.21
N GLY A 350 9.80 10.55 16.65
CA GLY A 350 9.47 10.00 17.96
C GLY A 350 9.97 10.88 19.12
N ARG A 351 11.21 11.38 19.03
CA ARG A 351 11.80 12.31 20.01
C ARG A 351 11.16 13.69 19.94
N ARG A 352 10.96 14.24 18.74
CA ARG A 352 10.40 15.59 18.52
C ARG A 352 9.00 15.76 19.13
N TYR A 353 8.15 14.74 18.97
CA TYR A 353 6.76 14.75 19.43
C TYR A 353 6.54 13.89 20.69
N ALA A 354 7.62 13.51 21.38
CA ALA A 354 7.53 12.79 22.64
C ALA A 354 6.61 13.52 23.63
N LYS A 355 5.67 12.79 24.22
CA LYS A 355 4.65 13.28 25.17
C LYS A 355 3.63 14.29 24.60
N LYS A 356 3.70 14.66 23.31
CA LYS A 356 2.77 15.61 22.67
C LYS A 356 1.62 14.94 21.92
N TRP A 357 1.62 13.61 21.78
CA TRP A 357 0.64 12.87 20.96
C TRP A 357 -0.83 13.13 21.32
N LYS A 358 -1.15 13.18 22.63
CA LYS A 358 -2.51 13.47 23.12
C LYS A 358 -2.94 14.89 22.77
N GLN A 359 -2.05 15.84 23.01
CA GLN A 359 -2.29 17.25 22.68
C GLN A 359 -2.50 17.43 21.17
N LEU A 360 -1.68 16.79 20.34
CA LEU A 360 -1.82 16.83 18.88
C LEU A 360 -3.17 16.27 18.39
N ALA A 361 -3.69 15.21 19.04
CA ALA A 361 -5.00 14.67 18.70
C ALA A 361 -6.12 15.69 18.98
N THR A 362 -6.14 16.26 20.19
CA THR A 362 -7.12 17.28 20.57
C THR A 362 -6.99 18.55 19.71
N GLU A 363 -5.77 19.01 19.44
CA GLU A 363 -5.52 20.16 18.56
C GLU A 363 -5.98 19.88 17.13
N PHE A 364 -5.67 18.71 16.58
CA PHE A 364 -6.13 18.31 15.25
C PHE A 364 -7.66 18.33 15.17
N PHE A 365 -8.35 17.68 16.12
CA PHE A 365 -9.81 17.64 16.16
C PHE A 365 -10.42 19.04 16.25
N ASN A 366 -9.99 19.86 17.21
CA ASN A 366 -10.47 21.22 17.38
C ASN A 366 -10.22 22.10 16.13
N ARG A 367 -9.06 21.92 15.49
CA ARG A 367 -8.71 22.64 14.26
C ARG A 367 -9.62 22.24 13.10
N THR A 368 -9.84 20.94 12.87
CA THR A 368 -10.71 20.47 11.79
C THR A 368 -12.17 20.82 12.02
N GLU A 369 -12.60 20.88 13.28
CA GLU A 369 -13.97 21.25 13.67
C GLU A 369 -14.23 22.75 13.72
N SER A 370 -13.18 23.58 13.70
CA SER A 370 -13.30 25.03 13.58
C SER A 370 -13.96 25.43 12.25
N GLU A 371 -14.63 26.58 12.22
CA GLU A 371 -15.26 27.10 11.00
C GLU A 371 -14.24 27.25 9.85
N ARG A 372 -13.03 27.74 10.17
CA ARG A 372 -11.93 27.83 9.21
C ARG A 372 -11.51 26.46 8.68
N GLY A 373 -11.39 25.45 9.54
CA GLY A 373 -11.05 24.08 9.18
C GLY A 373 -12.11 23.44 8.28
N LYS A 374 -13.39 23.58 8.64
CA LYS A 374 -14.54 23.12 7.84
C LYS A 374 -14.57 23.76 6.46
N GLN A 375 -14.33 25.07 6.37
CA GLN A 375 -14.25 25.76 5.08
C GLN A 375 -13.06 25.29 4.24
N ALA A 376 -11.88 25.09 4.85
CA ALA A 376 -10.71 24.57 4.15
C ALA A 376 -10.97 23.14 3.62
N ALA A 377 -11.58 22.28 4.44
CA ALA A 377 -11.97 20.93 4.06
C ALA A 377 -12.98 20.93 2.90
N ARG A 378 -14.01 21.78 2.94
CA ARG A 378 -14.99 21.92 1.84
C ARG A 378 -14.32 22.35 0.53
N ARG A 379 -13.51 23.42 0.56
CA ARG A 379 -12.77 23.87 -0.64
C ARG A 379 -11.89 22.77 -1.21
N ALA A 380 -11.16 22.07 -0.33
CA ALA A 380 -10.31 20.96 -0.72
C ALA A 380 -11.13 19.80 -1.33
N ALA A 381 -12.27 19.44 -0.75
CA ALA A 381 -13.15 18.40 -1.27
C ALA A 381 -13.71 18.76 -2.65
N THR A 382 -14.14 20.01 -2.86
CA THR A 382 -14.59 20.50 -4.17
C THR A 382 -13.47 20.45 -5.20
N GLN A 383 -12.29 21.00 -4.86
CA GLN A 383 -11.12 20.96 -5.75
C GLN A 383 -10.69 19.53 -6.07
N TRP A 384 -10.77 18.64 -5.07
CA TRP A 384 -10.41 17.25 -5.24
C TRP A 384 -11.40 16.55 -6.17
N THR A 385 -12.70 16.79 -6.01
CA THR A 385 -13.75 16.27 -6.92
C THR A 385 -13.59 16.79 -8.35
N GLU A 386 -13.22 18.06 -8.53
CA GLU A 386 -12.96 18.66 -9.84
C GLU A 386 -11.68 18.12 -10.49
N THR A 387 -10.60 17.98 -9.72
CA THR A 387 -9.29 17.48 -10.20
C THR A 387 -9.41 16.05 -10.72
N PHE A 388 -10.23 15.23 -10.06
CA PHE A 388 -10.48 13.83 -10.44
C PHE A 388 -11.80 13.70 -11.22
N SER A 389 -12.27 14.79 -11.83
CA SER A 389 -13.34 14.74 -12.81
C SER A 389 -12.81 14.23 -14.16
N VAL A 390 -13.64 13.42 -14.83
CA VAL A 390 -13.39 12.88 -16.18
C VAL A 390 -12.92 13.98 -17.14
N ASP A 391 -13.60 15.13 -17.16
CA ASP A 391 -13.28 16.24 -18.07
C ASP A 391 -11.92 16.89 -17.81
N HIS A 392 -11.41 16.84 -16.58
CA HIS A 392 -10.10 17.40 -16.22
C HIS A 392 -8.98 16.37 -16.44
N LEU A 393 -9.23 15.10 -16.12
CA LEU A 393 -8.29 14.01 -16.37
C LEU A 393 -8.11 13.76 -17.88
N ASP A 394 -9.19 13.80 -18.66
CA ASP A 394 -9.13 13.70 -20.12
C ASP A 394 -8.28 14.80 -20.72
N LYS A 395 -8.34 16.03 -20.17
CA LYS A 395 -7.51 17.18 -20.60
C LYS A 395 -6.04 17.10 -20.16
N LEU A 396 -5.76 16.45 -19.03
CA LEU A 396 -4.38 16.27 -18.54
C LEU A 396 -3.63 15.18 -19.32
N PHE A 397 -4.36 14.20 -19.87
CA PHE A 397 -3.79 13.03 -20.55
C PHE A 397 -4.03 12.98 -22.07
N SER A 398 -4.61 14.02 -22.68
CA SER A 398 -4.97 14.03 -24.12
C SER A 398 -3.80 14.11 -25.12
N ASN A 399 -2.54 14.12 -24.66
CA ASN A 399 -1.37 14.26 -25.54
C ASN A 399 -0.72 12.92 -25.94
N SER A 400 -1.28 11.77 -25.53
CA SER A 400 -0.85 10.45 -26.01
C SER A 400 -1.80 9.98 -27.10
N ASP A 401 -1.27 9.89 -28.32
CA ASP A 401 -1.94 9.49 -29.56
C ASP A 401 -2.21 7.98 -29.56
N ASP A 402 -3.14 7.52 -28.72
CA ASP A 402 -3.87 6.26 -28.92
C ASP A 402 -5.15 6.26 -28.07
N GLY A 403 -6.30 6.10 -28.73
CA GLY A 403 -7.63 6.37 -28.19
C GLY A 403 -8.17 5.39 -27.14
N ALA A 404 -7.49 5.25 -26.00
CA ALA A 404 -7.98 4.55 -24.82
C ALA A 404 -7.47 5.22 -23.53
N LEU A 405 -8.11 6.33 -23.15
CA LEU A 405 -7.82 7.02 -21.89
C LEU A 405 -8.35 6.21 -20.69
N VAL A 406 -7.42 5.51 -20.05
CA VAL A 406 -7.57 4.72 -18.82
C VAL A 406 -7.62 5.68 -17.63
N GLN A 407 -8.81 5.89 -17.06
CA GLN A 407 -9.00 6.80 -15.91
C GLN A 407 -8.79 6.06 -14.57
N THR A 408 -8.32 6.80 -13.57
CA THR A 408 -7.32 6.37 -12.56
C THR A 408 -7.86 6.11 -11.15
N THR A 409 -7.58 4.93 -10.61
CA THR A 409 -7.50 4.67 -9.15
C THR A 409 -6.14 5.19 -8.63
N PRO A 410 -5.85 5.25 -7.31
CA PRO A 410 -4.47 5.54 -6.83
C PRO A 410 -3.42 4.57 -7.40
N TYR A 411 -3.86 3.45 -7.97
CA TYR A 411 -3.07 2.41 -8.62
C TYR A 411 -2.97 2.57 -10.14
N GLY A 412 -3.45 3.69 -10.69
CA GLY A 412 -3.40 4.11 -12.09
C GLY A 412 -3.98 3.16 -13.13
N GLY A 413 -4.54 2.00 -12.76
CA GLY A 413 -5.14 1.04 -13.70
C GLY A 413 -6.53 1.47 -14.18
N PRO A 414 -7.07 0.81 -15.23
CA PRO A 414 -8.41 1.11 -15.72
C PRO A 414 -9.40 0.97 -14.58
N THR A 415 -10.19 2.01 -14.34
CA THR A 415 -11.36 1.96 -13.46
C THR A 415 -12.12 0.67 -13.77
N ARG A 416 -12.19 -0.24 -12.80
CA ARG A 416 -12.91 -1.51 -12.99
C ARG A 416 -14.36 -1.33 -12.55
N CYS A 417 -15.26 -2.00 -13.25
CA CYS A 417 -16.66 -2.03 -12.93
C CYS A 417 -16.86 -2.58 -11.53
N VAL A 418 -17.52 -1.82 -10.65
CA VAL A 418 -17.79 -2.24 -9.27
C VAL A 418 -18.60 -3.54 -9.22
N MET A 419 -19.33 -3.86 -10.29
CA MET A 419 -20.13 -5.08 -10.37
C MET A 419 -19.39 -6.28 -10.92
N CYS A 420 -18.65 -6.12 -12.02
CA CYS A 420 -18.14 -7.27 -12.76
C CYS A 420 -16.62 -7.29 -12.88
N GLY A 421 -15.89 -6.29 -12.38
CA GLY A 421 -14.43 -6.24 -12.46
C GLY A 421 -13.86 -5.88 -13.83
N GLU A 422 -14.66 -5.91 -14.91
CA GLU A 422 -14.22 -5.50 -16.26
C GLU A 422 -13.85 -4.01 -16.34
N PRO A 423 -12.96 -3.59 -17.26
CA PRO A 423 -12.70 -2.18 -17.52
C PRO A 423 -14.01 -1.38 -17.69
N ALA A 424 -14.13 -0.33 -16.89
CA ALA A 424 -15.28 0.55 -16.80
C ALA A 424 -14.95 1.93 -17.31
N SER A 425 -15.82 2.45 -18.18
CA SER A 425 -15.72 3.78 -18.78
C SER A 425 -16.86 4.71 -18.37
N LYS A 426 -17.85 4.21 -17.61
CA LYS A 426 -19.04 4.97 -17.23
C LYS A 426 -19.17 5.01 -15.72
N ARG A 427 -19.54 6.16 -15.16
CA ARG A 427 -19.83 6.31 -13.73
C ARG A 427 -21.29 6.69 -13.49
N CYS A 428 -21.75 6.52 -12.26
CA CYS A 428 -23.08 6.98 -11.87
C CYS A 428 -23.23 8.48 -12.14
N SER A 429 -24.20 8.87 -12.96
CA SER A 429 -24.40 10.28 -13.34
C SER A 429 -24.79 11.19 -12.18
N LYS A 430 -25.36 10.61 -11.11
CA LYS A 430 -25.91 11.34 -9.96
C LYS A 430 -24.83 11.63 -8.90
N CYS A 431 -24.20 10.60 -8.33
CA CYS A 431 -23.17 10.77 -7.30
C CYS A 431 -21.71 10.78 -7.81
N ARG A 432 -21.47 10.35 -9.05
CA ARG A 432 -20.15 10.29 -9.71
C ARG A 432 -19.08 9.43 -8.99
N SER A 433 -19.45 8.65 -7.98
CA SER A 433 -18.52 7.84 -7.18
C SER A 433 -18.26 6.44 -7.72
N GLU A 434 -19.31 5.75 -8.18
CA GLU A 434 -19.22 4.34 -8.60
C GLU A 434 -19.07 4.17 -10.13
N TRP A 435 -18.25 3.18 -10.52
CA TRP A 435 -17.89 2.88 -11.92
C TRP A 435 -18.54 1.60 -12.45
N TYR A 436 -18.92 1.62 -13.73
CA TYR A 436 -19.61 0.55 -14.43
C TYR A 436 -19.08 0.39 -15.86
N CYS A 437 -18.90 -0.84 -16.30
CA CYS A 437 -18.53 -1.13 -17.70
C CYS A 437 -19.69 -0.85 -18.66
N ARG A 438 -20.92 -1.12 -18.25
CA ARG A 438 -22.14 -1.01 -19.07
C ARG A 438 -23.35 -0.69 -18.19
N ARG A 439 -24.42 -0.15 -18.81
CA ARG A 439 -25.68 0.21 -18.12
C ARG A 439 -26.30 -0.96 -17.36
N GLU A 440 -26.17 -2.18 -17.88
CA GLU A 440 -26.65 -3.40 -17.22
C GLU A 440 -26.01 -3.61 -15.84
N CYS A 441 -24.70 -3.39 -15.73
CA CYS A 441 -24.00 -3.45 -14.45
C CYS A 441 -24.49 -2.36 -13.49
N GLN A 442 -24.69 -1.13 -13.98
CA GLN A 442 -25.25 -0.05 -13.18
C GLN A 442 -26.65 -0.39 -12.64
N VAL A 443 -27.53 -0.94 -13.48
CA VAL A 443 -28.89 -1.33 -13.07
C VAL A 443 -28.87 -2.48 -12.06
N LYS A 444 -27.99 -3.47 -12.24
CA LYS A 444 -27.81 -4.56 -11.25
C LYS A 444 -27.24 -4.06 -9.92
N HIS A 445 -26.35 -3.06 -9.95
CA HIS A 445 -25.80 -2.47 -8.72
C HIS A 445 -26.80 -1.56 -8.01
N TRP A 446 -27.73 -0.96 -8.76
CA TRP A 446 -28.61 0.10 -8.29
C TRP A 446 -29.29 -0.18 -6.94
N PRO A 447 -29.80 -1.39 -6.63
CA PRO A 447 -30.41 -1.67 -5.33
C PRO A 447 -29.45 -1.48 -4.14
N LYS A 448 -28.16 -1.82 -4.30
CA LYS A 448 -27.11 -1.62 -3.28
C LYS A 448 -26.59 -0.18 -3.29
N HIS A 449 -26.45 0.40 -4.49
CA HIS A 449 -25.90 1.74 -4.66
C HIS A 449 -26.86 2.88 -4.31
N LYS A 450 -28.17 2.71 -4.48
CA LYS A 450 -29.18 3.80 -4.40
C LYS A 450 -29.04 4.65 -3.13
N LYS A 451 -28.95 4.01 -1.96
CA LYS A 451 -28.80 4.72 -0.68
C LYS A 451 -27.51 5.54 -0.61
N SER A 452 -26.38 4.94 -1.00
CA SER A 452 -25.10 5.64 -1.06
C SER A 452 -25.06 6.75 -2.11
N CYS A 453 -25.77 6.57 -3.22
CA CYS A 453 -25.87 7.53 -4.30
C CYS A 453 -26.67 8.77 -3.89
N GLU A 454 -27.75 8.58 -3.13
CA GLU A 454 -28.58 9.66 -2.60
C GLU A 454 -27.81 10.51 -1.58
N LEU A 455 -27.13 9.88 -0.61
CA LEU A 455 -26.29 10.58 0.37
C LEU A 455 -25.15 11.38 -0.29
N MET A 456 -24.49 10.80 -1.29
CA MET A 456 -23.41 11.48 -2.01
C MET A 456 -23.94 12.59 -2.94
N SER A 457 -25.13 12.43 -3.51
CA SER A 457 -25.78 13.48 -4.34
C SER A 457 -26.21 14.66 -3.49
N GLU A 458 -26.76 14.43 -2.30
CA GLU A 458 -27.19 15.47 -1.37
C GLU A 458 -25.99 16.31 -0.87
N ALA A 459 -24.84 15.65 -0.62
CA ALA A 459 -23.59 16.34 -0.31
C ALA A 459 -23.13 17.26 -1.46
N ILE A 460 -23.31 16.85 -2.71
CA ILE A 460 -22.94 17.64 -3.90
C ILE A 460 -23.93 18.80 -4.16
N GLU A 461 -25.24 18.61 -3.89
CA GLU A 461 -26.28 19.61 -4.12
C GLU A 461 -26.33 20.69 -3.04
N THR A 462 -26.05 20.33 -1.78
CA THR A 462 -25.90 21.31 -0.70
C THR A 462 -24.67 22.21 -0.89
N GLU A 463 -23.67 21.79 -1.66
CA GLU A 463 -22.51 22.59 -2.03
C GLU A 463 -22.78 23.60 -3.17
N GLN A 464 -23.68 23.30 -4.10
CA GLN A 464 -24.01 24.18 -5.24
C GLN A 464 -25.03 25.29 -4.91
N SER A 465 -25.72 25.18 -3.77
CA SER A 465 -26.73 26.14 -3.33
C SER A 465 -26.21 27.25 -2.40
N VAL A 466 -24.91 27.24 -2.08
CA VAL A 466 -24.25 28.36 -1.39
C VAL A 466 -23.91 29.43 -2.43
N PRO A 467 -24.54 30.62 -2.39
CA PRO A 467 -24.25 31.68 -3.35
C PRO A 467 -22.80 32.17 -3.18
N LYS A 468 -22.14 32.38 -4.33
CA LYS A 468 -20.73 32.79 -4.46
C LYS A 468 -20.33 34.03 -3.65
#